data_AF-A0AAN8KAF5-F1
#
_entry.id   AF-A0AAN8KAF5-F1
#
_cell.length_a   1.000
_cell.length_b   1.000
_cell.length_c   1.000
_cell.angle_alpha   90.00
_cell.angle_beta   90.00
_cell.angle_gamma   90.00
#
_symmetry.space_group_name_H-M   'P 1'
#
loop_
_entity.id
_entity.type
_entity.pdbx_description
1 polymer ?
#
loop_
_entity_poly.entity_id
_entity_poly.type
_entity_poly.pdbx_seq_one_letter_code
_entity_poly.pdbx_strand_id
1 'polypeptide(L)'
;MRQDWISEQRDAILGQLSMYPDYQDLKISINAPVDYNPTTNGILGDYLYVGFLKNSMISSGTTNGYTANGNQYTFPNCVTTGNSYFAFYPNVEDNQPTDRRNYSDRVDMFAWSKNTQPVELNQQLPDEFFYVTEIHFGGCGGYTVSTEWSHIRAASLGLIT
;
A
#
# COMPACT_ATOMS: atom_id res chain seq x y z
N MET A 1 19.77 19.35 -9.78
CA MET A 1 18.71 20.38 -9.80
C MET A 1 17.37 19.65 -9.80
N ARG A 2 16.78 19.42 -8.62
CA ARG A 2 15.43 18.84 -8.49
C ARG A 2 14.44 19.98 -8.71
N GLN A 3 13.69 19.91 -9.80
CA GLN A 3 12.65 20.90 -10.12
C GLN A 3 11.45 20.71 -9.20
N ASP A 4 11.02 21.82 -8.59
CA ASP A 4 9.83 21.98 -7.77
C ASP A 4 8.55 21.72 -8.58
N TRP A 5 7.98 20.51 -8.55
CA TRP A 5 6.63 20.25 -9.04
C TRP A 5 5.92 19.15 -8.23
N ILE A 6 4.89 19.60 -7.50
CA ILE A 6 4.01 18.98 -6.47
C ILE A 6 4.51 19.20 -5.03
N SER A 7 4.04 20.30 -4.43
CA SER A 7 4.20 20.69 -3.01
C SER A 7 2.94 20.39 -2.19
N GLU A 8 2.13 19.42 -2.62
CA GLU A 8 0.87 19.08 -1.96
C GLU A 8 0.99 17.69 -1.36
N GLN A 9 0.92 17.63 -0.02
CA GLN A 9 0.71 16.38 0.70
C GLN A 9 -0.77 16.19 0.89
N ARG A 10 -1.19 14.94 0.77
CA ARG A 10 -2.58 14.53 0.81
C ARG A 10 -2.70 13.29 1.67
N ASP A 11 -3.76 13.18 2.45
CA ASP A 11 -4.01 12.03 3.30
C ASP A 11 -5.18 11.17 2.79
N ALA A 12 -5.05 9.88 3.09
CA ALA A 12 -6.06 8.86 2.84
C ALA A 12 -6.17 7.97 4.07
N ILE A 13 -7.37 7.82 4.59
CA ILE A 13 -7.68 6.89 5.67
C ILE A 13 -7.96 5.53 5.06
N LEU A 14 -7.01 4.61 5.23
CA LEU A 14 -7.17 3.24 4.78
C LEU A 14 -8.03 2.44 5.77
N GLY A 15 -8.75 1.44 5.26
CA GLY A 15 -9.55 0.53 6.08
C GLY A 15 -9.87 -0.77 5.33
N GLN A 16 -10.49 -1.72 6.04
CA GLN A 16 -10.94 -2.98 5.47
C GLN A 16 -12.30 -2.84 4.76
N LEU A 17 -12.54 -3.69 3.78
CA LEU A 17 -13.87 -3.84 3.17
C LEU A 17 -14.92 -4.31 4.19
N SER A 18 -16.09 -3.66 4.21
CA SER A 18 -17.17 -3.97 5.15
C SER A 18 -17.75 -5.39 5.02
N MET A 19 -17.52 -6.05 3.87
CA MET A 19 -17.92 -7.44 3.64
C MET A 19 -17.12 -8.46 4.47
N TYR A 20 -16.07 -8.02 5.17
CA TYR A 20 -15.30 -8.82 6.12
C TYR A 20 -15.56 -8.34 7.56
N PRO A 21 -16.78 -8.54 8.09
CA PRO A 21 -17.20 -7.95 9.37
C PRO A 21 -16.37 -8.43 10.56
N ASP A 22 -15.86 -9.67 10.52
CA ASP A 22 -15.04 -10.24 11.59
C ASP A 22 -13.56 -9.82 11.52
N TYR A 23 -13.18 -9.04 10.50
CA TYR A 23 -11.78 -8.68 10.19
C TYR A 23 -11.64 -7.22 9.77
N GLN A 24 -12.49 -6.33 10.29
CA GLN A 24 -12.52 -4.92 9.89
C GLN A 24 -11.24 -4.15 10.25
N ASP A 25 -10.43 -4.66 11.18
CA ASP A 25 -9.18 -4.04 11.56
C ASP A 25 -8.06 -4.37 10.56
N LEU A 26 -7.34 -3.33 10.14
CA LEU A 26 -6.11 -3.49 9.39
C LEU A 26 -5.04 -4.14 10.26
N LYS A 27 -4.24 -5.03 9.67
CA LYS A 27 -3.06 -5.55 10.35
C LYS A 27 -1.89 -4.61 10.16
N ILE A 28 -1.45 -3.97 11.24
CA ILE A 28 -0.23 -3.15 11.27
C ILE A 28 0.86 -3.88 12.05
N SER A 29 2.05 -4.02 11.48
CA SER A 29 3.22 -4.65 12.13
C SER A 29 4.54 -4.22 11.50
N ILE A 30 5.65 -4.45 12.23
CA ILE A 30 6.98 -4.49 11.60
C ILE A 30 7.10 -5.87 10.95
N ASN A 31 7.41 -5.89 9.65
CA ASN A 31 7.39 -7.06 8.79
C ASN A 31 6.02 -7.75 8.70
N ALA A 32 5.87 -8.67 7.74
CA ALA A 32 4.63 -9.42 7.56
C ALA A 32 4.47 -10.45 8.69
N PRO A 33 3.29 -10.53 9.34
CA PRO A 33 3.01 -11.60 10.28
C PRO A 33 2.79 -12.94 9.55
N VAL A 34 2.87 -14.05 10.28
CA VAL A 34 2.87 -15.43 9.73
C VAL A 34 1.64 -15.78 8.88
N ASP A 35 0.50 -15.14 9.14
CA ASP A 35 -0.76 -15.34 8.43
C ASP A 35 -0.92 -14.44 7.18
N TYR A 36 0.12 -13.70 6.84
CA TYR A 36 0.22 -12.86 5.64
C TYR A 36 1.50 -13.22 4.86
N ASN A 37 1.50 -12.91 3.57
CA ASN A 37 2.69 -13.08 2.76
C ASN A 37 3.70 -11.94 3.02
N PRO A 38 5.01 -12.27 3.10
CA PRO A 38 6.06 -11.26 3.14
C PRO A 38 6.08 -10.45 1.84
N THR A 39 6.77 -9.32 1.90
CA THR A 39 6.90 -8.45 0.74
C THR A 39 7.84 -9.02 -0.32
N THR A 40 7.74 -8.51 -1.55
CA THR A 40 8.61 -8.93 -2.65
C THR A 40 10.02 -8.36 -2.50
N ASN A 41 10.17 -7.12 -2.03
CA ASN A 41 11.48 -6.44 -1.93
C ASN A 41 12.13 -6.54 -0.54
N GLY A 42 12.37 -7.76 -0.06
CA GLY A 42 13.06 -7.97 1.24
C GLY A 42 14.47 -7.37 1.33
N ILE A 43 15.12 -7.04 0.20
CA ILE A 43 16.42 -6.37 0.17
C ILE A 43 16.39 -4.95 0.76
N LEU A 44 15.21 -4.33 0.83
CA LEU A 44 15.02 -2.98 1.37
C LEU A 44 15.03 -2.93 2.92
N GLY A 45 15.21 -4.09 3.57
CA GLY A 45 15.26 -4.23 5.01
C GLY A 45 13.87 -4.37 5.66
N ASP A 46 13.81 -4.06 6.95
CA ASP A 46 12.55 -4.08 7.71
C ASP A 46 11.57 -3.03 7.19
N TYR A 47 10.27 -3.34 7.28
CA TYR A 47 9.19 -2.48 6.80
C TYR A 47 8.02 -2.38 7.76
N LEU A 48 7.30 -1.26 7.68
CA LEU A 48 5.96 -1.16 8.24
C LEU A 48 4.98 -1.83 7.26
N TYR A 49 4.30 -2.87 7.73
CA TYR A 49 3.34 -3.63 6.97
C TYR A 49 1.91 -3.22 7.33
N VAL A 50 1.09 -2.97 6.32
CA VAL A 50 -0.35 -2.72 6.45
C VAL A 50 -1.07 -3.77 5.60
N GLY A 51 -1.51 -4.85 6.25
CA GLY A 51 -2.22 -5.96 5.62
C GLY A 51 -3.73 -5.82 5.74
N PHE A 52 -4.45 -6.12 4.65
CA PHE A 52 -5.92 -6.21 4.67
C PHE A 52 -6.37 -7.66 4.89
N LEU A 53 -6.27 -8.52 3.87
CA LEU A 53 -6.71 -9.91 3.97
C LEU A 53 -5.57 -10.86 4.32
N LYS A 54 -5.85 -11.77 5.26
CA LYS A 54 -4.97 -12.91 5.59
C LYS A 54 -4.91 -13.92 4.46
N ASN A 55 -3.82 -14.67 4.39
CA ASN A 55 -3.62 -15.73 3.40
C ASN A 55 -4.76 -16.76 3.40
N SER A 56 -5.28 -17.12 4.58
CA SER A 56 -6.38 -18.08 4.72
C SER A 56 -7.71 -17.60 4.14
N MET A 57 -7.85 -16.30 3.89
CA MET A 57 -9.05 -15.70 3.32
C MET A 57 -8.93 -15.51 1.80
N ILE A 58 -7.71 -15.53 1.25
CA ILE A 58 -7.49 -15.23 -0.16
C ILE A 58 -7.52 -16.54 -0.95
N SER A 59 -8.58 -16.73 -1.74
CA SER A 59 -8.72 -17.84 -2.69
C SER A 59 -9.27 -17.35 -4.03
N SER A 60 -9.23 -18.20 -5.06
CA SER A 60 -9.77 -17.84 -6.37
C SER A 60 -11.27 -17.49 -6.26
N GLY A 61 -11.67 -16.37 -6.86
CA GLY A 61 -13.02 -15.81 -6.77
C GLY A 61 -13.28 -14.94 -5.53
N THR A 62 -12.38 -14.90 -4.55
CA THR A 62 -12.54 -14.03 -3.37
C THR A 62 -12.39 -12.56 -3.75
N THR A 63 -13.24 -11.69 -3.22
CA THR A 63 -13.12 -10.23 -3.38
C THR A 63 -12.01 -9.67 -2.50
N ASN A 64 -10.92 -9.20 -3.09
CA ASN A 64 -9.86 -8.50 -2.38
C ASN A 64 -10.00 -6.98 -2.60
N GLY A 65 -9.32 -6.19 -1.80
CA GLY A 65 -9.39 -4.74 -1.86
C GLY A 65 -9.21 -4.08 -0.51
N TYR A 66 -9.59 -2.80 -0.47
CA TYR A 66 -9.49 -1.96 0.70
C TYR A 66 -10.47 -0.79 0.60
N THR A 67 -10.67 -0.07 1.70
CA THR A 67 -11.30 1.24 1.67
C THR A 67 -10.25 2.35 1.73
N ALA A 68 -10.47 3.45 1.01
CA ALA A 68 -9.77 4.71 1.26
C ALA A 68 -10.79 5.85 1.39
N ASN A 69 -10.71 6.58 2.52
CA ASN A 69 -11.66 7.64 2.87
C ASN A 69 -13.12 7.18 2.75
N GLY A 70 -13.42 5.96 3.25
CA GLY A 70 -14.75 5.35 3.21
C GLY A 70 -15.19 4.76 1.87
N ASN A 71 -14.46 5.00 0.77
CA ASN A 71 -14.78 4.44 -0.55
C ASN A 71 -14.17 3.05 -0.68
N GLN A 72 -14.94 2.07 -1.16
CA GLN A 72 -14.48 0.70 -1.38
C GLN A 72 -13.83 0.54 -2.77
N TYR A 73 -12.63 -0.03 -2.81
CA TYR A 73 -11.93 -0.40 -4.03
C TYR A 73 -11.70 -1.89 -4.01
N THR A 74 -12.37 -2.60 -4.90
CA THR A 74 -12.44 -4.07 -4.89
C THR A 74 -12.06 -4.68 -6.22
N PHE A 75 -11.55 -5.90 -6.18
CA PHE A 75 -11.25 -6.70 -7.36
C PHE A 75 -11.33 -8.20 -7.01
N PRO A 76 -11.65 -9.07 -7.98
CA PRO A 76 -11.62 -10.51 -7.73
C PRO A 76 -10.18 -11.01 -7.70
N ASN A 77 -9.86 -11.88 -6.76
CA ASN A 77 -8.62 -12.65 -6.79
C ASN A 77 -8.77 -13.82 -7.77
N CYS A 78 -7.87 -13.96 -8.74
CA CYS A 78 -7.99 -14.94 -9.83
C CYS A 78 -7.09 -16.18 -9.67
N VAL A 79 -6.29 -16.23 -8.61
CA VAL A 79 -5.39 -17.35 -8.34
C VAL A 79 -5.62 -17.88 -6.93
N THR A 80 -5.07 -19.05 -6.59
CA THR A 80 -5.36 -19.73 -5.31
C THR A 80 -4.69 -19.13 -4.09
N THR A 81 -3.72 -18.24 -4.28
CA THR A 81 -2.97 -17.53 -3.23
C THR A 81 -2.85 -16.07 -3.62
N GLY A 82 -2.74 -15.13 -2.68
CA GLY A 82 -2.55 -13.75 -3.09
C GLY A 82 -1.99 -12.86 -2.00
N ASN A 83 -1.71 -11.63 -2.40
CA ASN A 83 -1.21 -10.57 -1.54
C ASN A 83 -2.31 -9.54 -1.32
N SER A 84 -2.29 -8.89 -0.17
CA SER A 84 -3.23 -7.83 0.17
C SER A 84 -2.60 -6.89 1.17
N TYR A 85 -1.69 -6.02 0.69
CA TYR A 85 -0.95 -5.13 1.57
C TYR A 85 -0.41 -3.85 0.92
N PHE A 86 -0.09 -2.91 1.80
CA PHE A 86 0.91 -1.86 1.61
C PHE A 86 2.10 -2.15 2.52
N ALA A 87 3.30 -1.87 2.06
CA ALA A 87 4.52 -1.96 2.85
C ALA A 87 5.36 -0.70 2.66
N PHE A 88 5.88 -0.15 3.75
CA PHE A 88 6.65 1.07 3.75
C PHE A 88 8.03 0.82 4.36
N TYR A 89 9.07 1.01 3.55
CA TYR A 89 10.47 0.76 3.91
C TYR A 89 11.18 2.08 4.19
N PRO A 90 11.75 2.26 5.39
CA PRO A 90 12.70 3.34 5.64
C PRO A 90 13.87 3.32 4.65
N ASN A 91 14.29 2.11 4.23
CA ASN A 91 15.37 1.88 3.26
C ASN A 91 16.62 2.73 3.55
N VAL A 92 17.07 2.71 4.81
CA VAL A 92 18.17 3.58 5.30
C VAL A 92 19.50 3.35 4.56
N GLU A 93 19.69 2.17 3.99
CA GLU A 93 20.87 1.80 3.20
C GLU A 93 20.76 2.20 1.71
N ASP A 94 19.67 2.84 1.30
CA ASP A 94 19.39 3.26 -0.09
C ASP A 94 19.49 2.12 -1.12
N ASN A 95 19.04 0.92 -0.72
CA ASN A 95 19.03 -0.24 -1.60
C ASN A 95 18.01 -0.05 -2.72
N GLN A 96 18.32 -0.60 -3.89
CA GLN A 96 17.38 -0.64 -5.01
C GLN A 96 16.42 -1.83 -4.87
N PRO A 97 15.11 -1.65 -5.16
CA PRO A 97 14.17 -2.76 -5.19
C PRO A 97 14.61 -3.83 -6.20
N THR A 98 14.50 -5.10 -5.83
CA THR A 98 14.79 -6.23 -6.71
C THR A 98 13.68 -6.42 -7.76
N ASP A 99 12.43 -6.19 -7.38
CA ASP A 99 11.28 -6.24 -8.27
C ASP A 99 10.70 -4.84 -8.45
N ARG A 100 10.91 -4.31 -9.64
CA ARG A 100 10.51 -2.96 -10.07
C ARG A 100 9.33 -2.99 -11.03
N ARG A 101 8.55 -4.06 -11.02
CA ARG A 101 7.34 -4.10 -11.85
C ARG A 101 6.35 -3.05 -11.35
N ASN A 102 5.66 -2.41 -12.28
CA ASN A 102 4.57 -1.50 -12.02
C ASN A 102 3.44 -1.88 -12.98
N TYR A 103 2.50 -2.70 -12.51
CA TYR A 103 1.42 -3.20 -13.34
C TYR A 103 0.13 -3.32 -12.54
N SER A 104 -0.96 -3.32 -13.29
CA SER A 104 -2.26 -3.71 -12.80
C SER A 104 -2.96 -4.56 -13.85
N ASP A 105 -3.67 -5.59 -13.40
CA ASP A 105 -4.55 -6.39 -14.24
C ASP A 105 -5.97 -5.79 -14.23
N ARG A 106 -6.62 -5.72 -13.06
CA ARG A 106 -8.04 -5.29 -12.95
C ARG A 106 -8.33 -4.23 -11.89
N VAL A 107 -7.30 -3.64 -11.28
CA VAL A 107 -7.46 -2.70 -10.16
C VAL A 107 -6.80 -1.36 -10.47
N ASP A 108 -7.29 -0.28 -9.89
CA ASP A 108 -6.54 0.96 -9.87
C ASP A 108 -5.61 0.99 -8.65
N MET A 109 -4.32 0.72 -8.86
CA MET A 109 -3.31 0.66 -7.78
C MET A 109 -3.13 2.00 -7.06
N PHE A 110 -3.59 3.10 -7.66
CA PHE A 110 -3.52 4.45 -7.11
C PHE A 110 -4.87 4.98 -6.65
N ALA A 111 -5.88 4.13 -6.54
CA ALA A 111 -7.21 4.53 -6.08
C ALA A 111 -7.19 5.20 -4.70
N TRP A 112 -6.22 4.82 -3.84
CA TRP A 112 -6.03 5.42 -2.52
C TRP A 112 -5.71 6.93 -2.58
N SER A 113 -5.12 7.42 -3.69
CA SER A 113 -4.71 8.81 -3.82
C SER A 113 -5.76 9.72 -4.46
N LYS A 114 -6.86 9.16 -4.99
CA LYS A 114 -7.83 9.90 -5.83
C LYS A 114 -8.86 10.73 -5.06
N ASN A 115 -9.27 10.28 -3.88
CA ASN A 115 -10.30 10.94 -3.04
C ASN A 115 -9.70 11.41 -1.72
N THR A 116 -8.61 12.16 -1.80
CA THR A 116 -7.78 12.56 -0.65
C THR A 116 -8.06 13.99 -0.19
N GLN A 117 -7.78 14.28 1.07
CA GLN A 117 -7.80 15.65 1.59
C GLN A 117 -6.38 16.24 1.56
N PRO A 118 -6.22 17.54 1.26
CA PRO A 118 -4.94 18.21 1.45
C PRO A 118 -4.54 18.20 2.92
N VAL A 119 -3.25 17.99 3.19
CA VAL A 119 -2.68 18.11 4.52
C VAL A 119 -2.34 19.57 4.78
N GLU A 120 -2.82 20.09 5.91
CA GLU A 120 -2.54 21.46 6.37
C GLU A 120 -1.02 21.69 6.46
N LEU A 121 -0.56 22.90 6.15
CA LEU A 121 0.87 23.19 6.02
C LEU A 121 1.68 22.85 7.29
N ASN A 122 1.09 23.03 8.47
CA ASN A 122 1.71 22.71 9.76
C ASN A 122 1.68 21.21 10.12
N GLN A 123 1.00 20.39 9.32
CA GLN A 123 0.91 18.93 9.46
C GLN A 123 1.68 18.19 8.37
N GLN A 124 2.24 18.91 7.40
CA GLN A 124 3.04 18.31 6.33
C GLN A 124 4.31 17.68 6.90
N LEU A 125 4.59 16.45 6.48
CA LEU A 125 5.79 15.72 6.85
C LEU A 125 6.97 16.17 5.99
N PRO A 126 8.16 16.38 6.55
CA PRO A 126 9.32 16.65 5.71
C PRO A 126 9.77 15.38 4.97
N ASP A 127 10.57 15.55 3.91
CA ASP A 127 10.88 14.49 2.94
C ASP A 127 11.50 13.23 3.56
N GLU A 128 12.19 13.36 4.69
CA GLU A 128 12.84 12.28 5.43
C GLU A 128 11.87 11.25 6.06
N PHE A 129 10.57 11.55 6.15
CA PHE A 129 9.57 10.60 6.66
C PHE A 129 8.90 9.78 5.55
N PHE A 130 9.21 10.08 4.28
CA PHE A 130 8.69 9.31 3.17
C PHE A 130 9.50 8.04 2.96
N TYR A 131 8.78 6.97 2.66
CA TYR A 131 9.33 5.64 2.56
C TYR A 131 9.21 5.09 1.15
N VAL A 132 10.15 4.23 0.77
CA VAL A 132 9.95 3.38 -0.40
C VAL A 132 8.71 2.55 -0.11
N THR A 133 7.74 2.55 -1.01
CA THR A 133 6.43 1.95 -0.77
C THR A 133 6.21 0.85 -1.78
N GLU A 134 5.82 -0.33 -1.31
CA GLU A 134 5.39 -1.45 -2.13
C GLU A 134 3.90 -1.70 -1.88
N ILE A 135 3.12 -1.79 -2.94
CA ILE A 135 1.71 -2.16 -2.87
C ILE A 135 1.54 -3.44 -3.67
N HIS A 136 1.01 -4.47 -3.03
CA HIS A 136 0.83 -5.76 -3.68
C HIS A 136 -0.54 -6.34 -3.39
N PHE A 137 -1.28 -6.45 -4.48
CA PHE A 137 -2.57 -7.09 -4.57
C PHE A 137 -2.44 -8.27 -5.52
N GLY A 138 -2.38 -9.49 -4.97
CA GLY A 138 -2.16 -10.71 -5.78
C GLY A 138 -3.32 -11.03 -6.72
N GLY A 139 -3.16 -12.10 -7.51
CA GLY A 139 -4.17 -12.54 -8.47
C GLY A 139 -4.40 -11.51 -9.58
N CYS A 140 -5.66 -11.13 -9.82
CA CYS A 140 -6.03 -10.08 -10.79
C CYS A 140 -5.93 -8.65 -10.22
N GLY A 141 -5.24 -8.48 -9.09
CA GLY A 141 -4.90 -7.17 -8.57
C GLY A 141 -3.78 -6.53 -9.38
N GLY A 142 -2.71 -6.16 -8.68
CA GLY A 142 -1.55 -5.52 -9.27
C GLY A 142 -0.39 -5.45 -8.29
N TYR A 143 0.72 -4.95 -8.77
CA TYR A 143 1.93 -4.77 -7.98
C TYR A 143 2.63 -3.50 -8.45
N THR A 144 3.06 -2.70 -7.48
CA THR A 144 3.80 -1.48 -7.77
C THR A 144 4.75 -1.13 -6.63
N VAL A 145 5.84 -0.44 -6.99
CA VAL A 145 6.82 0.10 -6.05
C VAL A 145 7.06 1.58 -6.35
N SER A 146 7.22 2.38 -5.30
CA SER A 146 7.23 3.85 -5.41
C SER A 146 8.35 4.44 -6.24
N THR A 147 9.45 3.70 -6.43
CA THR A 147 10.53 4.10 -7.33
C THR A 147 10.11 4.17 -8.80
N GLU A 148 8.96 3.59 -9.16
CA GLU A 148 8.41 3.54 -10.52
C GLU A 148 7.15 4.42 -10.68
N TRP A 149 6.78 5.22 -9.67
CA TRP A 149 5.62 6.09 -9.73
C TRP A 149 5.96 7.41 -10.44
N SER A 150 5.16 7.78 -11.44
CA SER A 150 5.36 9.03 -12.20
C SER A 150 4.57 10.23 -11.66
N HIS A 151 3.53 9.99 -10.86
CA HIS A 151 2.58 11.02 -10.43
C HIS A 151 2.46 11.17 -8.90
N ILE A 152 3.09 10.26 -8.15
CA ILE A 152 3.18 10.29 -6.69
C ILE A 152 4.65 10.24 -6.37
N ARG A 153 5.15 11.22 -5.61
CA ARG A 153 6.58 11.31 -5.27
C ARG A 153 6.98 10.24 -4.27
N ALA A 154 6.19 10.09 -3.21
CA ALA A 154 6.39 9.09 -2.19
C ALA A 154 5.12 8.95 -1.33
N ALA A 155 5.15 8.02 -0.38
CA ALA A 155 4.10 7.85 0.63
C ALA A 155 4.73 7.60 2.01
N SER A 156 3.97 7.88 3.05
CA SER A 156 4.29 7.60 4.44
C SER A 156 3.06 7.04 5.15
N LEU A 157 3.27 6.32 6.25
CA LEU A 157 2.19 5.81 7.09
C LEU A 157 2.00 6.76 8.28
N GLY A 158 0.79 7.29 8.43
CA GLY A 158 0.34 7.99 9.63
C GLY A 158 -0.67 7.15 10.41
N LEU A 159 -0.69 7.31 11.74
CA LEU A 159 -1.75 6.76 12.59
C LEU A 159 -2.63 7.92 13.05
N ILE A 160 -3.94 7.78 12.88
CA ILE A 160 -4.92 8.73 13.41
C ILE A 160 -5.33 8.21 14.79
N THR A 161 -5.15 9.05 15.81
CA THR A 161 -5.54 8.78 17.21
C THR A 161 -6.81 9.52 17.58
#